data_AF-B8G4Y9-F1
#
_entry.id   AF-B8G4Y9-F1
#
_cell.length_a   1.000
_cell.length_b   1.000
_cell.length_c   1.000
_cell.angle_alpha   90.00
_cell.angle_beta   90.00
_cell.angle_gamma   90.00
#
_symmetry.space_group_name_H-M   'P 1'
#
loop_
_entity.id
_entity.type
_entity.pdbx_description
1 polymer ?
#
loop_
_entity_poly.entity_id
_entity_poly.type
_entity_poly.pdbx_seq_one_letter_code
_entity_poly.pdbx_strand_id
1 'polypeptide(L)'
;MPHSYAHTQSLTCPRCGRTFEAEIWLIIDAAERPDLLEKAKDGTIHQIVCPACGPVVQADAPLLLYRPGKEPPILFSPAQQTSNEQDRQQAQELLAQLRQRLGDSWQ
;
A
#
# COMPACT_ATOMS: atom_id res chain seq x y z
N MET A 1 4.70 -11.21 -13.54
CA MET A 1 4.38 -9.77 -13.55
C MET A 1 4.51 -9.27 -12.12
N PRO A 2 4.82 -7.99 -11.86
CA PRO A 2 4.82 -7.50 -10.49
C PRO A 2 3.39 -7.58 -9.91
N HIS A 3 3.23 -8.28 -8.79
CA HIS A 3 1.95 -8.44 -8.09
C HIS A 3 1.70 -7.26 -7.16
N SER A 4 2.78 -6.68 -6.64
CA SER A 4 2.76 -5.47 -5.84
C SER A 4 2.20 -4.29 -6.64
N TYR A 5 1.46 -3.40 -5.97
CA TYR A 5 0.79 -2.27 -6.58
C TYR A 5 0.90 -1.01 -5.73
N ALA A 6 1.27 0.08 -6.40
CA ALA A 6 1.19 1.43 -5.88
C ALA A 6 0.23 2.27 -6.73
N HIS A 7 -0.51 3.14 -6.06
CA HIS A 7 -1.21 4.24 -6.69
C HIS A 7 -0.34 5.50 -6.65
N THR A 8 -0.03 6.07 -7.81
CA THR A 8 0.68 7.35 -7.89
C THR A 8 -0.32 8.49 -7.72
N GLN A 9 -0.05 9.37 -6.76
CA GLN A 9 -0.87 10.55 -6.50
C GLN A 9 0.00 11.81 -6.45
N SER A 10 -0.51 12.88 -7.05
CA SER A 10 0.08 14.21 -6.96
C SER A 10 -0.25 14.84 -5.61
N LEU A 11 0.77 15.12 -4.81
CA LEU A 11 0.66 15.69 -3.48
C LEU A 11 1.29 17.08 -3.43
N THR A 12 0.61 18.01 -2.78
CA THR A 12 1.17 19.34 -2.50
C THR A 12 1.72 19.37 -1.08
N CYS A 13 3.01 19.67 -0.95
CA CYS A 13 3.66 19.74 0.35
C CYS A 13 3.10 20.94 1.16
N PRO A 14 2.53 20.73 2.35
CA PRO A 14 1.99 21.83 3.15
C PRO A 14 3.08 22.76 3.71
N ARG A 15 4.34 22.32 3.74
CA ARG A 15 5.48 23.07 4.30
C ARG A 15 6.11 24.04 3.29
N CYS A 16 6.32 23.61 2.05
CA CYS A 16 6.99 24.41 1.02
C CYS A 16 6.11 24.74 -0.19
N GLY A 17 4.89 24.22 -0.26
CA GLY A 17 3.96 24.42 -1.36
C GLY A 17 4.30 23.68 -2.66
N ARG A 18 5.40 22.92 -2.70
CA ARG A 18 5.80 22.16 -3.89
C ARG A 18 4.88 20.96 -4.11
N THR A 19 4.38 20.82 -5.33
CA THR A 19 3.69 19.61 -5.79
C THR A 19 4.70 18.57 -6.26
N PHE A 20 4.49 17.30 -5.88
CA PHE A 20 5.31 16.17 -6.27
C PHE A 20 4.45 14.90 -6.34
N GLU A 21 4.87 13.96 -7.18
CA GLU A 21 4.23 12.64 -7.26
C GLU A 21 4.74 11.74 -6.14
N ALA A 22 3.83 11.05 -5.45
CA ALA A 22 4.14 10.05 -4.43
C ALA A 22 3.48 8.72 -4.78
N GLU A 23 4.22 7.63 -4.57
CA GLU A 23 3.70 6.27 -4.71
C GLU A 23 3.13 5.78 -3.37
N ILE A 24 1.82 5.52 -3.35
CA ILE A 24 1.14 4.95 -2.19
C ILE A 24 0.94 3.46 -2.45
N TRP A 25 1.71 2.63 -1.76
CA TRP A 25 1.66 1.16 -1.90
C TRP A 25 0.38 0.61 -1.27
N LEU A 26 -0.48 -0.05 -2.06
CA LEU A 26 -1.74 -0.62 -1.60
C LEU A 26 -1.70 -2.15 -1.56
N ILE A 27 -0.86 -2.77 -2.39
CA ILE A 27 -0.66 -4.22 -2.42
C ILE A 27 0.83 -4.50 -2.37
N ILE A 28 1.26 -5.37 -1.46
CA ILE A 28 2.64 -5.84 -1.38
C ILE A 28 2.64 -7.36 -1.45
N ASP A 29 3.37 -7.90 -2.42
CA ASP A 29 3.79 -9.30 -2.37
C ASP A 29 5.10 -9.39 -1.57
N ALA A 30 5.02 -10.03 -0.40
CA ALA A 30 6.13 -10.19 0.52
C ALA A 30 7.32 -10.96 -0.06
N ALA A 31 7.09 -11.84 -1.03
CA ALA A 31 8.16 -12.56 -1.71
C ALA A 31 8.79 -11.72 -2.83
N GLU A 32 8.00 -10.85 -3.47
CA GLU A 32 8.46 -9.95 -4.53
C GLU A 32 9.23 -8.75 -3.98
N ARG A 33 8.72 -8.13 -2.91
CA ARG A 33 9.19 -6.85 -2.35
C ARG A 33 9.46 -6.94 -0.84
N PRO A 34 10.52 -7.68 -0.43
CA PRO A 34 10.89 -7.76 0.98
C PRO A 34 11.28 -6.39 1.57
N ASP A 35 11.80 -5.48 0.75
CA ASP A 35 12.10 -4.09 1.13
C ASP A 35 10.85 -3.33 1.59
N LEU A 36 9.72 -3.51 0.89
CA LEU A 36 8.44 -2.89 1.24
C LEU A 36 7.79 -3.60 2.43
N LEU A 37 7.99 -4.91 2.57
CA LEU A 37 7.52 -5.66 3.73
C LEU A 37 8.16 -5.14 5.03
N GLU A 38 9.47 -4.90 5.06
CA GLU A 38 10.12 -4.34 6.26
C GLU A 38 9.57 -2.94 6.58
N LYS A 39 9.38 -2.08 5.58
CA LYS A 39 8.71 -0.78 5.77
C LYS A 39 7.29 -0.92 6.31
N ALA A 40 6.54 -1.93 5.87
CA ALA A 40 5.19 -2.19 6.36
C ALA A 40 5.18 -2.66 7.82
N LYS A 41 6.13 -3.52 8.21
CA LYS A 41 6.32 -3.94 9.61
C LYS A 41 6.69 -2.78 10.52
N ASP A 42 7.53 -1.87 10.02
CA ASP A 42 7.98 -0.68 10.75
C ASP A 42 6.93 0.44 10.76
N GLY A 43 5.80 0.27 10.07
CA GLY A 43 4.76 1.30 9.94
C GLY A 43 5.17 2.51 9.09
N THR A 44 6.25 2.41 8.31
CA THR A 44 6.80 3.51 7.50
C THR A 44 6.45 3.41 6.01
N ILE A 45 5.72 2.38 5.60
CA ILE A 45 5.37 2.14 4.19
C ILE A 45 4.61 3.29 3.53
N HIS A 46 3.77 3.99 4.30
CA HIS A 46 3.00 5.15 3.85
C HIS A 46 3.58 6.48 4.34
N GLN A 47 4.84 6.49 4.80
CA GLN A 47 5.53 7.73 5.14
C GLN A 47 5.96 8.45 3.86
N ILE A 48 5.40 9.64 3.63
CA ILE A 48 5.72 10.43 2.45
C ILE A 48 6.85 11.41 2.80
N VAL A 49 7.82 11.60 1.91
CA VAL A 49 8.87 12.59 2.11
C VAL A 49 8.83 13.59 0.98
N CYS A 50 8.73 14.89 1.29
CA CYS A 50 8.86 15.92 0.27
C CYS A 50 10.32 15.97 -0.17
N PRO A 51 10.60 15.86 -1.48
CA PRO A 51 11.97 15.91 -2.00
C PRO A 51 12.63 17.28 -1.81
N ALA A 52 11.87 18.34 -1.54
CA ALA A 52 12.40 19.69 -1.40
C ALA A 52 12.68 20.12 0.05
N CYS A 53 11.86 19.70 1.01
CA CYS A 53 11.96 20.22 2.39
C CYS A 53 11.90 19.14 3.49
N GLY A 54 11.92 17.86 3.12
CA GLY A 54 11.97 16.77 4.10
C GLY A 54 10.58 16.22 4.47
N PRO A 55 10.40 15.72 5.70
CA PRO A 55 9.31 14.80 6.02
C PRO A 55 7.93 15.37 5.71
N VAL A 56 7.13 14.59 5.01
CA VAL A 56 5.69 14.78 4.88
C VAL A 56 5.02 13.65 5.66
N VAL A 57 3.76 13.85 6.00
CA VAL A 57 3.00 13.00 6.92
C VAL A 57 2.88 11.55 6.45
N GLN A 58 2.29 10.70 7.29
CA GLN A 58 1.81 9.39 6.83
C GLN A 58 0.54 9.58 5.99
N ALA A 59 0.49 8.94 4.82
CA ALA A 59 -0.76 8.76 4.10
C ALA A 59 -1.64 7.78 4.86
N ASP A 60 -2.92 8.14 5.02
CA ASP A 60 -3.93 7.23 5.53
C ASP A 60 -4.46 6.36 4.38
N ALA A 61 -3.83 5.21 4.17
CA ALA A 61 -4.15 4.32 3.07
C ALA A 61 -4.23 2.86 3.53
N PRO A 62 -5.17 2.06 2.98
CA PRO A 62 -5.22 0.64 3.28
C PRO A 62 -4.03 -0.11 2.66
N LEU A 63 -3.67 -1.24 3.24
CA LEU A 63 -2.61 -2.11 2.75
C LEU A 63 -3.06 -3.58 2.73
N LEU A 64 -2.92 -4.22 1.58
CA LEU A 64 -3.08 -5.66 1.41
C LEU A 64 -1.70 -6.30 1.27
N LEU A 65 -1.35 -7.17 2.21
CA LEU A 65 -0.11 -7.91 2.20
C LEU A 65 -0.35 -9.35 1.78
N TYR A 66 0.20 -9.75 0.64
CA TYR A 66 0.22 -11.12 0.14
C TYR A 66 1.52 -11.82 0.56
N ARG A 67 1.39 -13.02 1.14
CA ARG A 67 2.48 -13.80 1.75
C ARG A 67 2.39 -15.24 1.26
N PRO A 68 2.88 -15.55 0.05
CA PRO A 68 2.79 -16.90 -0.51
C PRO A 68 3.46 -17.90 0.44
N GLY A 69 2.78 -19.02 0.71
CA GLY A 69 3.26 -20.08 1.61
C GLY A 69 3.28 -19.74 3.10
N LYS A 70 2.62 -18.66 3.54
CA LYS A 70 2.41 -18.33 4.96
C LYS A 70 0.94 -18.48 5.35
N GLU A 71 0.67 -18.69 6.64
CA GLU A 71 -0.68 -18.70 7.20
C GLU A 71 -0.88 -17.51 8.17
N PRO A 72 -1.88 -16.64 7.94
CA PRO A 72 -2.71 -16.57 6.73
C PRO A 72 -1.92 -16.05 5.51
N PRO A 73 -2.30 -16.43 4.27
CA PRO A 73 -1.58 -16.00 3.07
C PRO A 73 -1.81 -14.53 2.73
N ILE A 74 -2.86 -13.93 3.29
CA ILE A 74 -3.21 -12.53 3.06
C ILE A 74 -3.49 -11.87 4.40
N LEU A 75 -2.97 -10.65 4.56
CA LEU A 75 -3.33 -9.74 5.64
C LEU A 75 -3.86 -8.45 5.05
N PHE A 76 -4.88 -7.88 5.67
CA PHE A 76 -5.41 -6.57 5.32
C PHE A 76 -5.27 -5.64 6.52
N SER A 77 -4.68 -4.47 6.28
CA SER A 77 -4.62 -3.36 7.22
C SER A 77 -5.51 -2.24 6.69
N PRO A 78 -6.59 -1.88 7.40
CA PRO A 78 -7.45 -0.77 6.98
C PRO A 78 -6.73 0.57 7.13
N ALA A 79 -7.29 1.59 6.47
CA ALA A 79 -6.99 2.97 6.81
C ALA A 79 -7.56 3.31 8.21
N GLN A 80 -7.06 4.37 8.84
CA GLN A 80 -7.46 4.77 10.19
C GLN A 80 -8.80 5.49 10.21
N GLN A 81 -9.17 6.19 9.13
CA GLN A 81 -10.38 7.01 9.08
C GLN A 81 -11.52 6.36 8.28
N THR A 82 -11.66 5.04 8.37
CA THR A 82 -12.70 4.26 7.69
C THR A 82 -13.61 3.53 8.66
N SER A 83 -14.86 3.29 8.23
CA SER A 83 -15.81 2.43 8.94
C SER A 83 -15.61 0.97 8.54
N ASN A 84 -16.10 0.04 9.37
CA ASN A 84 -16.04 -1.39 9.06
C ASN A 84 -16.62 -1.76 7.69
N GLU A 85 -17.64 -1.04 7.21
CA GLU A 85 -18.21 -1.28 5.88
C GLU A 85 -17.24 -0.82 4.76
N GLN A 86 -16.63 0.35 4.94
CA GLN A 86 -15.61 0.85 4.01
C GLN A 86 -14.38 -0.07 3.99
N ASP A 87 -13.95 -0.57 5.16
CA ASP A 87 -12.85 -1.53 5.26
C ASP A 87 -13.14 -2.81 4.47
N ARG A 88 -14.37 -3.34 4.58
CA ARG A 88 -14.77 -4.54 3.84
C ARG A 88 -14.80 -4.29 2.34
N GLN A 89 -15.30 -3.15 1.89
CA GLN A 89 -15.31 -2.77 0.48
C GLN A 89 -13.88 -2.61 -0.06
N GLN A 90 -13.03 -1.86 0.63
CA GLN A 90 -11.62 -1.68 0.26
C GLN A 90 -10.86 -3.00 0.22
N ALA A 91 -11.05 -3.87 1.22
CA ALA A 91 -10.43 -5.20 1.23
C ALA A 91 -10.85 -6.03 0.01
N GLN A 92 -12.15 -6.03 -0.33
CA GLN A 92 -12.67 -6.74 -1.51
C GLN A 92 -12.10 -6.20 -2.81
N GLU A 93 -11.99 -4.88 -2.96
CA GLU A 93 -11.41 -4.22 -4.13
C GLU A 93 -9.93 -4.59 -4.31
N LEU A 94 -9.14 -4.46 -3.24
CA LEU A 94 -7.71 -4.80 -3.28
C LEU A 94 -7.49 -6.29 -3.52
N LEU A 95 -8.33 -7.17 -2.95
CA LEU A 95 -8.30 -8.61 -3.22
C LEU A 95 -8.60 -8.92 -4.68
N ALA A 96 -9.62 -8.28 -5.26
CA ALA A 96 -9.96 -8.44 -6.67
C ALA A 96 -8.81 -7.99 -7.57
N GLN A 97 -8.16 -6.87 -7.23
CA GLN A 97 -7.00 -6.35 -7.95
C GLN A 97 -5.78 -7.28 -7.83
N LEU A 98 -5.48 -7.79 -6.63
CA LEU A 98 -4.42 -8.78 -6.42
C LEU A 98 -4.66 -10.03 -7.27
N ARG A 99 -5.89 -10.56 -7.28
CA ARG A 99 -6.25 -11.74 -8.09
C ARG A 99 -6.04 -11.49 -9.59
N GLN A 100 -6.44 -10.32 -10.09
CA GLN A 100 -6.19 -9.94 -11.49
C GLN A 100 -4.70 -9.88 -11.82
N ARG A 101 -3.87 -9.39 -10.89
CA ARG A 101 -2.41 -9.28 -11.07
C ARG A 101 -1.68 -10.63 -11.00
N LEU A 102 -2.18 -11.55 -10.17
CA LEU A 102 -1.65 -12.92 -10.07
C LEU A 102 -2.02 -13.75 -11.31
N GLY A 103 -3.14 -13.47 -11.97
CA GLY A 103 -3.57 -14.17 -13.19
C GLY A 103 -3.67 -15.68 -12.96
N ASP A 104 -3.08 -16.48 -13.86
CA ASP A 104 -3.04 -17.95 -13.78
C ASP A 104 -2.20 -18.49 -12.61
N SER A 105 -1.43 -17.63 -11.93
CA SER A 105 -0.63 -17.98 -10.75
C SER A 105 -1.48 -18.14 -9.48
N TRP A 106 -2.79 -17.90 -9.58
CA TRP A 106 -3.76 -18.15 -8.51
C TRP A 106 -4.19 -19.63 -8.51
N GLN A 107 -3.29 -20.53 -8.13
CA GLN A 107 -3.58 -21.95 -7.85
C GLN A 107 -3.15 -22.34 -6.45
#